data_AF-A0A8T5MPE5-F1
#
_entry.id   AF-A0A8T5MPE5-F1
#
_cell.length_a   1.000
_cell.length_b   1.000
_cell.length_c   1.000
_cell.angle_alpha   90.00
_cell.angle_beta   90.00
_cell.angle_gamma   90.00
#
_symmetry.space_group_name_H-M   'P 1'
#
loop_
_entity.id
_entity.type
_entity.pdbx_description
1 polymer ?
#
loop_
_entity_poly.entity_id
_entity_poly.type
_entity_poly.pdbx_seq_one_letter_code
_entity_poly.pdbx_strand_id
1 'polypeptide(L)'
;MGRRMKIEEVARMLEGMHTIESVAEDMKIKKTTAANLVCRLRKHGYVQTTGGRQRKRVYYISPIKEVKGEADMFNIINRHSRMKIAKPYNHLAYGDYTTENALIDAILTRSLRTILASLNLYNHLKDWKKLHTLARKKGIEQEVGALYDTARTVIKTRRMPENIRKSMKKNKKKEIIPHLSSRSENIRKIEKEWKVSIPFNQADLEEIR
;
A
#
# COMPACT_ATOMS: atom_id res chain seq x y z
N MET A 1 -37.65 -3.88 21.04
CA MET A 1 -36.38 -4.60 20.77
C MET A 1 -35.96 -4.34 19.33
N GLY A 2 -35.11 -3.34 19.08
CA GLY A 2 -34.64 -3.02 17.73
C GLY A 2 -33.27 -3.66 17.48
N ARG A 3 -33.21 -4.69 16.63
CA ARG A 3 -31.94 -5.28 16.19
C ARG A 3 -31.09 -4.15 15.58
N ARG A 4 -29.96 -3.82 16.21
CA ARG A 4 -29.06 -2.76 15.74
C ARG A 4 -28.46 -3.26 14.43
N MET A 5 -29.03 -2.83 13.29
CA MET A 5 -28.55 -3.22 11.95
C MET A 5 -27.06 -2.90 11.84
N LYS A 6 -26.29 -3.83 11.27
CA LYS A 6 -24.86 -3.60 11.06
C LYS A 6 -24.70 -2.53 9.99
N ILE A 7 -23.70 -1.66 10.16
CA ILE A 7 -23.49 -0.54 9.23
C ILE A 7 -23.18 -0.99 7.79
N GLU A 8 -22.61 -2.19 7.66
CA GLU A 8 -22.35 -2.90 6.40
C GLU A 8 -23.64 -3.25 5.65
N GLU A 9 -24.67 -3.69 6.37
CA GLU A 9 -25.97 -4.04 5.79
C GLU A 9 -26.69 -2.79 5.30
N VAL A 10 -26.61 -1.70 6.08
CA VAL A 10 -27.18 -0.41 5.68
C VAL A 10 -26.48 0.17 4.46
N ALA A 11 -25.16 0.03 4.34
CA ALA A 11 -24.41 0.48 3.17
C ALA A 11 -24.79 -0.28 1.88
N ARG A 12 -25.10 -1.58 1.99
CA ARG A 12 -25.62 -2.38 0.86
C ARG A 12 -27.04 -1.99 0.46
N MET A 13 -27.90 -1.70 1.44
CA MET A 13 -29.29 -1.32 1.15
C MET A 13 -29.40 0.06 0.47
N LEU A 14 -28.48 0.96 0.80
CA LEU A 14 -28.45 2.33 0.27
C LEU A 14 -27.36 2.51 -0.79
N GLU A 15 -27.02 1.47 -1.55
CA GLU A 15 -26.00 1.57 -2.59
C GLU A 15 -26.46 2.51 -3.72
N GLY A 16 -25.65 3.52 -4.03
CA GLY A 16 -25.92 4.47 -5.12
C GLY A 16 -25.88 5.95 -4.70
N MET A 17 -26.49 6.81 -5.51
CA MET A 17 -26.54 8.27 -5.27
C MET A 17 -27.80 8.65 -4.51
N HIS A 18 -27.63 9.26 -3.34
CA HIS A 18 -28.73 9.70 -2.48
C HIS A 18 -28.57 11.14 -2.01
N THR A 19 -29.68 11.74 -1.61
CA THR A 19 -29.77 12.95 -0.79
C THR A 19 -30.20 12.58 0.63
N ILE A 20 -30.17 13.51 1.59
CA ILE A 20 -30.72 13.22 2.93
C ILE A 20 -32.22 12.91 2.83
N GLU A 21 -32.91 13.58 1.92
CA GLU A 21 -34.32 13.36 1.62
C GLU A 21 -34.58 11.94 1.12
N SER A 22 -33.85 11.48 0.10
CA SER A 22 -34.04 10.13 -0.43
C SER A 22 -33.67 9.06 0.60
N VAL A 23 -32.60 9.22 1.38
CA VAL A 23 -32.29 8.28 2.48
C VAL A 23 -33.40 8.25 3.53
N ALA A 24 -34.03 9.39 3.82
CA ALA A 24 -35.13 9.45 4.78
C ALA A 24 -36.38 8.71 4.27
N GLU A 25 -36.67 8.84 2.98
CA GLU A 25 -37.78 8.15 2.30
C GLU A 25 -37.55 6.64 2.22
N ASP A 26 -36.38 6.23 1.70
CA ASP A 26 -36.00 4.82 1.51
C ASP A 26 -36.02 4.03 2.84
N MET A 27 -35.52 4.65 3.91
CA MET A 27 -35.43 4.03 5.23
C MET A 27 -36.66 4.30 6.12
N LYS A 28 -37.63 5.09 5.65
CA LYS A 28 -38.81 5.55 6.42
C LYS A 28 -38.42 6.16 7.78
N ILE A 29 -37.42 7.03 7.79
CA ILE A 29 -36.90 7.70 8.99
C ILE A 29 -36.99 9.23 8.87
N LYS A 30 -36.89 9.93 10.00
CA LYS A 30 -36.81 11.40 10.01
C LYS A 30 -35.53 11.88 9.33
N LYS A 31 -35.58 13.04 8.66
CA LYS A 31 -34.42 13.68 7.98
C LYS A 31 -33.21 13.85 8.90
N THR A 32 -33.43 14.17 10.18
CA THR A 32 -32.36 14.28 11.19
C THR A 32 -31.67 12.94 11.44
N THR A 33 -32.43 11.85 11.53
CA THR A 33 -31.91 10.48 11.66
C THR A 33 -31.18 10.04 10.40
N ALA A 34 -31.70 10.37 9.22
CA ALA A 34 -31.04 10.13 7.93
C ALA A 34 -29.69 10.86 7.83
N ALA A 35 -29.64 12.13 8.21
CA ALA A 35 -28.39 12.89 8.27
C ALA A 35 -27.36 12.26 9.21
N ASN A 36 -27.79 11.81 10.40
CA ASN A 36 -26.94 11.10 11.36
C ASN A 36 -26.49 9.73 10.82
N LEU A 37 -27.34 9.04 10.07
CA LEU A 37 -27.00 7.76 9.42
C LEU A 37 -25.93 7.96 8.35
N VAL A 38 -26.11 8.93 7.45
CA VAL A 38 -25.12 9.30 6.43
C VAL A 38 -23.81 9.74 7.07
N CYS A 39 -23.86 10.51 8.17
CA CYS A 39 -22.68 10.90 8.92
C CYS A 39 -21.91 9.69 9.48
N ARG A 40 -22.63 8.69 10.03
CA ARG A 40 -22.03 7.42 10.48
C ARG A 40 -21.44 6.64 9.31
N LEU A 41 -22.19 6.45 8.23
CA LEU A 41 -21.70 5.76 7.03
C LEU A 41 -20.42 6.42 6.50
N ARG A 42 -20.38 7.76 6.46
CA ARG A 42 -19.19 8.53 6.08
C ARG A 42 -18.01 8.32 7.03
N LYS A 43 -18.25 8.30 8.36
CA LYS A 43 -17.21 8.02 9.35
C LYS A 43 -16.60 6.64 9.16
N HIS A 44 -17.40 5.68 8.70
CA HIS A 44 -16.97 4.31 8.40
C HIS A 44 -16.49 4.10 6.96
N GLY A 45 -16.39 5.17 6.16
CA GLY A 45 -15.81 5.12 4.82
C GLY A 45 -16.79 4.78 3.69
N TYR A 46 -18.08 4.62 3.95
CA TYR A 46 -19.01 4.18 2.90
C TYR A 46 -19.54 5.30 2.00
N VAL A 47 -19.15 6.56 2.23
CA VAL A 47 -19.82 7.71 1.61
C VAL A 47 -18.81 8.69 1.02
N GLN A 48 -18.91 8.91 -0.28
CA GLN A 48 -18.38 10.09 -0.94
C GLN A 48 -19.44 11.20 -0.97
N THR A 49 -19.01 12.44 -0.85
CA THR A 49 -19.92 13.60 -0.91
C THR A 49 -19.52 14.49 -2.07
N THR A 50 -20.47 14.77 -2.94
CA THR A 50 -20.31 15.71 -4.06
C THR A 50 -21.29 16.88 -3.91
N GLY A 51 -20.87 18.06 -4.35
CA GLY A 51 -21.63 19.29 -4.21
C GLY A 51 -21.55 19.95 -2.82
N GLY A 52 -22.01 21.21 -2.74
CA GLY A 52 -22.01 22.03 -1.53
C GLY A 52 -22.07 23.54 -1.83
N ARG A 53 -22.32 24.35 -0.80
CA ARG A 53 -22.61 25.81 -0.83
C ARG A 53 -23.95 26.20 -1.45
N GLN A 54 -24.08 26.20 -2.77
CA GLN A 54 -25.31 26.66 -3.47
C GLN A 54 -26.13 25.53 -4.11
N ARG A 55 -25.60 24.30 -4.14
CA ARG A 55 -26.26 23.12 -4.72
C ARG A 55 -26.58 22.10 -3.61
N LYS A 56 -27.65 21.32 -3.81
CA LYS A 56 -27.99 20.19 -2.92
C LYS A 56 -26.80 19.24 -2.81
N ARG A 57 -26.52 18.79 -1.58
CA ARG A 57 -25.46 17.80 -1.33
C ARG A 57 -25.95 16.43 -1.79
N VAL A 58 -25.10 15.76 -2.57
CA VAL A 58 -25.33 14.39 -3.02
C VAL A 58 -24.32 13.48 -2.34
N TYR A 59 -24.79 12.33 -1.90
CA TYR A 59 -24.02 11.31 -1.19
C TYR A 59 -23.99 10.07 -2.06
N TYR A 60 -22.80 9.69 -2.52
CA TYR A 60 -22.60 8.41 -3.16
C TYR A 60 -22.22 7.40 -2.08
N ILE A 61 -23.08 6.42 -1.86
CA ILE A 61 -22.92 5.38 -0.85
C ILE A 61 -22.51 4.10 -1.58
N SER A 62 -21.39 3.51 -1.16
CA SER A 62 -20.87 2.25 -1.69
C SER A 62 -20.89 1.19 -0.59
N PRO A 63 -21.23 -0.08 -0.88
CA PRO A 63 -21.06 -1.17 0.08
C PRO A 63 -19.58 -1.48 0.37
N ILE A 64 -18.66 -0.96 -0.46
CA ILE A 64 -17.22 -1.05 -0.28
C ILE A 64 -16.76 0.16 0.54
N LYS A 65 -16.10 -0.08 1.67
CA LYS A 65 -15.56 0.98 2.55
C LYS A 65 -14.46 1.74 1.83
N GLU A 66 -14.71 2.95 1.37
CA GLU A 66 -13.65 3.90 1.06
C GLU A 66 -12.99 4.38 2.34
N VAL A 67 -11.84 3.81 2.66
CA VAL A 67 -11.01 4.32 3.75
C VAL A 67 -10.49 5.68 3.29
N LYS A 68 -10.93 6.77 3.95
CA LYS A 68 -10.34 8.10 3.76
C LYS A 68 -8.85 8.00 4.06
N GLY A 69 -8.05 7.94 3.00
CA GLY A 69 -6.61 8.14 3.01
C GLY A 69 -5.85 7.20 3.92
N GLU A 70 -5.81 5.92 3.59
CA GLU A 70 -4.61 5.14 3.89
C GLU A 70 -3.68 5.19 2.69
N ALA A 71 -2.43 5.55 2.96
CA ALA A 71 -1.46 5.91 1.95
C ALA A 71 -1.29 4.74 0.98
N ASP A 72 -1.73 4.89 -0.27
CA ASP A 72 -1.37 3.94 -1.33
C ASP A 72 0.16 3.77 -1.43
N MET A 73 0.59 2.70 -2.10
CA MET A 73 2.00 2.40 -2.33
C MET A 73 2.80 3.65 -2.73
N PHE A 74 2.29 4.40 -3.69
CA PHE A 74 2.91 5.61 -4.22
C PHE A 74 2.99 6.73 -3.17
N ASN A 75 1.96 6.96 -2.37
CA ASN A 75 1.99 7.93 -1.27
C ASN A 75 3.03 7.57 -0.22
N ILE A 76 3.13 6.29 0.17
CA ILE A 76 4.12 5.84 1.15
C ILE A 76 5.53 6.04 0.59
N ILE A 77 5.78 5.62 -0.64
CA ILE A 77 7.07 5.83 -1.30
C ILE A 77 7.38 7.32 -1.39
N ASN A 78 6.45 8.14 -1.89
CA ASN A 78 6.65 9.59 -2.04
C ASN A 78 6.80 10.32 -0.71
N ARG A 79 6.28 9.79 0.39
CA ARG A 79 6.48 10.37 1.73
C ARG A 79 7.93 10.21 2.21
N HIS A 80 8.53 9.06 1.92
CA HIS A 80 9.80 8.64 2.53
C HIS A 80 11.00 8.69 1.57
N SER A 81 10.76 8.64 0.26
CA SER A 81 11.80 8.66 -0.76
C SER A 81 12.02 10.07 -1.30
N ARG A 82 13.28 10.42 -1.57
CA ARG A 82 13.64 11.64 -2.30
C ARG A 82 13.18 11.56 -3.75
N MET A 83 13.31 10.38 -4.37
CA MET A 83 12.81 10.09 -5.69
C MET A 83 11.28 9.99 -5.66
N LYS A 84 10.60 10.96 -6.27
CA LYS A 84 9.13 10.94 -6.40
C LYS A 84 8.72 10.14 -7.63
N ILE A 85 7.66 9.36 -7.45
CA ILE A 85 7.01 8.57 -8.50
C ILE A 85 5.61 9.12 -8.76
N ALA A 86 5.29 9.31 -10.05
CA ALA A 86 3.95 9.70 -10.47
C ALA A 86 3.00 8.53 -10.21
N LYS A 87 1.74 8.85 -9.86
CA LYS A 87 0.69 7.85 -9.72
C LYS A 87 0.05 7.62 -11.08
N PRO A 88 0.19 6.43 -11.70
CA PRO A 88 -0.45 6.17 -12.98
C PRO A 88 -1.96 5.92 -12.84
N TYR A 89 -2.45 5.64 -11.64
CA TYR A 89 -3.86 5.40 -11.34
C TYR A 89 -4.21 5.79 -9.91
N ASN A 90 -5.47 6.17 -9.69
CA ASN A 90 -6.01 6.43 -8.35
C ASN A 90 -6.38 5.08 -7.70
N HIS A 91 -5.44 4.43 -7.04
CA HIS A 91 -5.72 3.23 -6.25
C HIS A 91 -6.09 3.60 -4.82
N LEU A 92 -7.23 3.10 -4.35
CA LEU A 92 -7.58 3.14 -2.93
C LEU A 92 -7.10 1.83 -2.31
N ALA A 93 -6.10 1.89 -1.44
CA ALA A 93 -5.75 0.77 -0.59
C ALA A 93 -6.80 0.63 0.52
N TYR A 94 -7.32 -0.58 0.71
CA TYR A 94 -8.36 -0.86 1.70
C TYR A 94 -7.73 -1.50 2.97
N GLY A 95 -7.90 -0.84 4.12
CA GLY A 95 -7.38 -1.29 5.44
C GLY A 95 -5.90 -1.01 5.66
N ASP A 96 -5.38 -1.39 6.85
CA ASP A 96 -4.03 -1.05 7.40
C ASP A 96 -2.87 -1.18 6.39
N TYR A 97 -2.65 -0.12 5.61
CA TYR A 97 -1.63 -0.08 4.57
C TYR A 97 -0.33 0.52 5.10
N THR A 98 0.64 -0.35 5.41
CA THR A 98 1.90 0.03 6.06
C THR A 98 3.09 0.06 5.09
N THR A 99 4.23 0.56 5.56
CA THR A 99 5.52 0.55 4.83
C THR A 99 5.87 -0.83 4.30
N GLU A 100 5.59 -1.88 5.08
CA GLU A 100 5.80 -3.27 4.69
C GLU A 100 4.94 -3.67 3.48
N ASN A 101 3.68 -3.23 3.41
CA ASN A 101 2.80 -3.50 2.27
C ASN A 101 3.30 -2.75 1.03
N ALA A 102 3.62 -1.46 1.17
CA ALA A 102 4.12 -0.63 0.07
C ALA A 102 5.40 -1.20 -0.55
N LEU A 103 6.32 -1.70 0.28
CA LEU A 103 7.57 -2.30 -0.19
C LEU A 103 7.31 -3.59 -0.99
N ILE A 104 6.41 -4.44 -0.51
CA ILE A 104 6.04 -5.69 -1.20
C ILE A 104 5.38 -5.39 -2.54
N ASP A 105 4.41 -4.47 -2.55
CA ASP A 105 3.69 -4.10 -3.77
C ASP A 105 4.64 -3.43 -4.78
N ALA A 106 5.59 -2.61 -4.31
CA ALA A 106 6.61 -1.99 -5.16
C ALA A 106 7.43 -3.03 -5.91
N ILE A 107 7.90 -4.07 -5.21
CA ILE A 107 8.66 -5.18 -5.81
C ILE A 107 7.80 -5.94 -6.83
N LEU A 108 6.53 -6.17 -6.52
CA LEU A 108 5.59 -6.84 -7.41
C LEU A 108 5.28 -6.05 -8.68
N THR A 109 5.44 -4.72 -8.68
CA THR A 109 5.28 -3.93 -9.92
C THR A 109 6.30 -4.27 -10.99
N ARG A 110 7.46 -4.85 -10.61
CA ARG A 110 8.58 -5.14 -11.52
C ARG A 110 9.07 -3.89 -12.29
N SER A 111 8.77 -2.69 -11.78
CA SER A 111 9.18 -1.43 -12.38
C SER A 111 10.45 -0.93 -11.72
N LEU A 112 11.51 -0.72 -12.52
CA LEU A 112 12.82 -0.30 -12.03
C LEU A 112 12.73 0.93 -11.11
N ARG A 113 12.08 2.00 -11.60
CA ARG A 113 11.95 3.27 -10.89
C ARG A 113 11.16 3.12 -9.59
N THR A 114 10.08 2.34 -9.61
CA THR A 114 9.25 2.10 -8.41
C THR A 114 10.02 1.32 -7.36
N ILE A 115 10.73 0.26 -7.76
CA ILE A 115 11.53 -0.55 -6.83
C ILE A 115 12.67 0.29 -6.27
N LEU A 116 13.37 1.05 -7.11
CA LEU A 116 14.46 1.94 -6.71
C LEU A 116 13.98 2.97 -5.67
N ALA A 117 12.90 3.69 -5.98
CA ALA A 117 12.31 4.66 -5.06
C ALA A 117 11.86 4.01 -3.74
N SER A 118 11.38 2.77 -3.78
CA SER A 118 10.94 2.03 -2.59
C SER A 118 12.08 1.58 -1.67
N LEU A 119 13.34 1.57 -2.11
CA LEU A 119 14.46 1.17 -1.25
C LEU A 119 14.57 2.03 0.01
N ASN A 120 14.22 3.33 -0.08
CA ASN A 120 14.16 4.23 1.08
C ASN A 120 13.19 3.78 2.18
N LEU A 121 12.20 2.94 1.84
CA LEU A 121 11.27 2.38 2.81
C LEU A 121 11.95 1.46 3.83
N TYR A 122 13.10 0.84 3.49
CA TYR A 122 13.84 -0.01 4.43
C TYR A 122 14.31 0.73 5.68
N ASN A 123 14.54 2.05 5.60
CA ASN A 123 14.87 2.88 6.76
C ASN A 123 13.65 3.13 7.67
N HIS A 124 12.44 2.96 7.14
CA HIS A 124 11.18 3.24 7.82
C HIS A 124 10.37 1.98 8.18
N LEU A 125 10.97 0.80 8.05
CA LEU A 125 10.35 -0.46 8.43
C LEU A 125 10.18 -0.56 9.95
N LYS A 126 8.95 -0.85 10.37
CA LYS A 126 8.60 -1.00 11.79
C LYS A 126 8.64 -2.46 12.20
N ASP A 127 8.12 -3.35 11.34
CA ASP A 127 7.90 -4.75 11.67
C ASP A 127 8.48 -5.71 10.60
N TRP A 128 9.65 -6.27 10.92
CA TRP A 128 10.30 -7.29 10.10
C TRP A 128 9.50 -8.60 10.01
N LYS A 129 8.73 -8.97 11.05
CA LYS A 129 7.92 -10.20 11.04
C LYS A 129 6.74 -10.05 10.10
N LYS A 130 6.09 -8.88 10.10
CA LYS A 130 5.03 -8.55 9.14
C LYS A 130 5.58 -8.59 7.71
N LEU A 131 6.70 -7.92 7.44
CA LEU A 131 7.33 -7.94 6.11
C LEU A 131 7.64 -9.37 5.65
N HIS A 132 8.23 -10.18 6.52
CA HIS A 132 8.56 -11.58 6.20
C HIS A 132 7.31 -12.41 5.88
N THR A 133 6.23 -12.26 6.67
CA THR A 133 4.97 -12.95 6.42
C THR A 133 4.37 -12.55 5.08
N LEU A 134 4.38 -11.26 4.75
CA LEU A 134 3.87 -10.75 3.47
C LEU A 134 4.70 -11.26 2.29
N ALA A 135 6.03 -11.18 2.41
CA ALA A 135 6.95 -11.69 1.41
C ALA A 135 6.74 -13.19 1.16
N ARG A 136 6.53 -13.96 2.23
CA ARG A 136 6.25 -15.40 2.15
C ARG A 136 4.94 -15.70 1.43
N LYS A 137 3.87 -14.98 1.76
CA LYS A 137 2.58 -15.11 1.08
C LYS A 137 2.67 -14.85 -0.43
N LYS A 138 3.54 -13.94 -0.84
CA LYS A 138 3.76 -13.57 -2.25
C LYS A 138 4.90 -14.33 -2.91
N GLY A 139 5.63 -15.16 -2.15
CA GLY A 139 6.76 -15.94 -2.64
C GLY A 139 7.94 -15.09 -3.11
N ILE A 140 8.16 -13.88 -2.57
CA ILE A 140 9.22 -12.94 -2.96
C ILE A 140 10.27 -12.71 -1.85
N GLU A 141 10.45 -13.66 -0.95
CA GLU A 141 11.30 -13.49 0.24
C GLU A 141 12.77 -13.21 -0.10
N GLN A 142 13.31 -13.88 -1.11
CA GLN A 142 14.70 -13.69 -1.54
C GLN A 142 14.90 -12.31 -2.14
N GLU A 143 13.94 -11.84 -2.93
CA GLU A 143 13.96 -10.53 -3.56
C GLU A 143 13.95 -9.41 -2.50
N VAL A 144 13.10 -9.53 -1.49
CA VAL A 144 13.05 -8.61 -0.35
C VAL A 144 14.37 -8.60 0.43
N GLY A 145 14.98 -9.77 0.65
CA GLY A 145 16.27 -9.88 1.34
C GLY A 145 17.43 -9.27 0.53
N ALA A 146 17.50 -9.56 -0.76
CA ALA A 146 18.50 -9.03 -1.67
C ALA A 146 18.42 -7.49 -1.78
N LEU A 147 17.21 -6.95 -1.91
CA LEU A 147 16.97 -5.51 -1.96
C LEU A 147 17.28 -4.82 -0.64
N TYR A 148 17.03 -5.46 0.50
CA TYR A 148 17.42 -4.95 1.81
C TYR A 148 18.94 -4.78 1.92
N ASP A 149 19.70 -5.83 1.56
CA ASP A 149 21.16 -5.78 1.63
C ASP A 149 21.71 -4.76 0.63
N THR A 150 21.08 -4.64 -0.55
CA THR A 150 21.42 -3.61 -1.55
C THR A 150 21.18 -2.22 -0.98
N ALA A 151 20.00 -1.94 -0.43
CA ALA A 151 19.66 -0.66 0.17
C ALA A 151 20.65 -0.28 1.29
N ARG A 152 21.04 -1.26 2.12
CA ARG A 152 21.99 -1.05 3.23
C ARG A 152 23.39 -0.62 2.78
N THR A 153 23.77 -0.85 1.52
CA THR A 153 25.04 -0.36 0.98
C THR A 153 25.07 1.16 0.79
N VAL A 154 23.91 1.80 0.66
CA VAL A 154 23.81 3.23 0.31
C VAL A 154 23.06 4.04 1.36
N ILE A 155 21.98 3.50 1.91
CA ILE A 155 21.15 4.18 2.90
C ILE A 155 21.27 3.51 4.27
N LYS A 156 21.16 4.32 5.33
CA LYS A 156 21.10 3.81 6.70
C LYS A 156 19.78 3.06 6.89
N THR A 157 19.84 1.75 7.09
CA THR A 157 18.68 0.91 7.36
C THR A 157 18.76 0.29 8.75
N ARG A 158 17.59 0.05 9.37
CA ARG A 158 17.53 -0.73 10.61
C ARG A 158 18.01 -2.15 10.32
N ARG A 159 18.79 -2.73 11.22
CA ARG A 159 19.28 -4.11 11.05
C ARG A 159 18.11 -5.11 11.06
N MET A 160 17.98 -5.89 10.00
CA MET A 160 17.08 -7.05 9.94
C MET A 160 17.56 -8.13 10.93
N PRO A 161 16.64 -8.74 11.71
CA PRO A 161 16.97 -9.88 12.56
C PRO A 161 17.56 -11.05 11.75
N GLU A 162 18.64 -11.63 12.25
CA GLU A 162 19.43 -12.63 11.51
C GLU A 162 18.62 -13.91 11.24
N ASN A 163 17.75 -14.32 12.16
CA ASN A 163 16.84 -15.45 11.98
C ASN A 163 15.89 -15.24 10.79
N ILE A 164 15.37 -14.02 10.62
CA ILE A 164 14.51 -13.67 9.48
C ILE A 164 15.32 -13.60 8.19
N ARG A 165 16.50 -12.98 8.22
CA ARG A 165 17.38 -12.90 7.04
C ARG A 165 17.75 -14.28 6.52
N LYS A 166 18.11 -15.21 7.41
CA LYS A 166 18.40 -16.61 7.06
C LYS A 166 17.18 -17.33 6.50
N SER A 167 15.99 -17.15 7.08
CA SER A 167 14.77 -17.82 6.59
C SER A 167 14.29 -17.33 5.22
N MET A 168 14.71 -16.14 4.79
CA MET A 168 14.40 -15.59 3.47
C MET A 168 15.31 -16.14 2.37
N LYS A 169 16.49 -16.69 2.71
CA LYS A 169 17.39 -17.29 1.73
C LYS A 169 16.80 -18.59 1.19
N LYS A 170 16.81 -18.75 -0.13
CA LYS A 170 16.45 -20.01 -0.80
C LYS A 170 17.50 -20.35 -1.84
N ASN A 171 17.47 -21.60 -2.31
CA ASN A 171 18.46 -22.08 -3.27
C ASN A 171 18.11 -21.80 -4.73
N LYS A 172 16.87 -21.40 -5.02
CA LYS A 172 16.39 -21.13 -6.37
C LYS A 172 16.91 -19.77 -6.85
N LYS A 173 17.45 -19.73 -8.08
CA LYS A 173 17.79 -18.47 -8.74
C LYS A 173 16.52 -17.70 -9.11
N LYS A 174 16.55 -16.39 -8.91
CA LYS A 174 15.44 -15.50 -9.23
C LYS A 174 15.92 -14.20 -9.84
N GLU A 175 15.01 -13.50 -10.49
CA GLU A 175 15.24 -12.18 -11.07
C GLU A 175 14.19 -11.22 -10.52
N ILE A 176 14.61 -10.01 -10.12
CA ILE A 176 13.67 -8.98 -9.65
C ILE A 176 12.99 -8.31 -10.83
N ILE A 177 13.70 -8.07 -11.92
CA ILE A 177 13.08 -7.67 -13.19
C ILE A 177 13.72 -8.57 -14.27
N PRO A 178 12.92 -9.29 -15.07
CA PRO A 178 13.45 -10.17 -16.09
C PRO A 178 14.42 -9.43 -17.03
N HIS A 179 15.53 -10.08 -17.38
CA HIS A 179 16.54 -9.56 -18.33
C HIS A 179 17.31 -8.30 -17.90
N LEU A 180 17.12 -7.82 -16.67
CA LEU A 180 17.90 -6.73 -16.10
C LEU A 180 18.80 -7.28 -14.99
N SER A 181 20.09 -6.96 -15.10
CA SER A 181 21.12 -7.33 -14.13
C SER A 181 22.11 -6.21 -13.94
N SER A 182 22.65 -6.13 -12.71
CA SER A 182 23.64 -5.13 -12.35
C SER A 182 25.00 -5.47 -12.93
N ARG A 183 25.75 -4.44 -13.32
CA ARG A 183 27.19 -4.58 -13.61
C ARG A 183 28.09 -4.26 -12.42
N SER A 184 27.54 -3.80 -11.29
CA SER A 184 28.31 -3.36 -10.12
C SER A 184 28.90 -4.54 -9.34
N GLU A 185 30.20 -4.47 -9.03
CA GLU A 185 30.92 -5.52 -8.31
C GLU A 185 30.41 -5.75 -6.88
N ASN A 186 30.02 -4.67 -6.19
CA ASN A 186 29.44 -4.76 -4.84
C ASN A 186 28.08 -5.47 -4.86
N ILE A 187 27.28 -5.20 -5.90
CA ILE A 187 25.97 -5.82 -6.08
C ILE A 187 26.13 -7.30 -6.44
N ARG A 188 27.11 -7.66 -7.27
CA ARG A 188 27.41 -9.07 -7.60
C ARG A 188 27.66 -9.96 -6.37
N LYS A 189 28.24 -9.42 -5.28
CA LYS A 189 28.40 -10.19 -4.03
C LYS A 189 27.03 -10.52 -3.40
N ILE A 190 26.13 -9.55 -3.38
CA ILE A 190 24.76 -9.70 -2.89
C ILE A 190 23.96 -10.65 -3.79
N GLU A 191 24.08 -10.51 -5.12
CA GLU A 191 23.42 -11.40 -6.07
C GLU A 191 23.84 -12.86 -5.89
N LYS A 192 25.14 -13.11 -5.65
CA LYS A 192 25.67 -14.44 -5.35
C LYS A 192 25.15 -14.98 -4.02
N GLU A 193 25.12 -14.15 -2.97
CA GLU A 193 24.65 -14.55 -1.64
C GLU A 193 23.15 -14.91 -1.64
N TRP A 194 22.33 -14.13 -2.34
CA TRP A 194 20.88 -14.31 -2.36
C TRP A 194 20.36 -15.17 -3.52
N LYS A 195 21.20 -15.41 -4.54
CA LYS A 195 20.82 -16.01 -5.83
C LYS A 195 19.72 -15.22 -6.54
N VAL A 196 19.80 -13.89 -6.47
CA VAL A 196 18.81 -12.97 -7.05
C VAL A 196 19.52 -11.97 -7.96
N SER A 197 19.05 -11.80 -9.20
CA SER A 197 19.52 -10.72 -10.10
C SER A 197 18.92 -9.39 -9.67
N ILE A 198 19.78 -8.41 -9.40
CA ILE A 198 19.40 -7.07 -8.94
C ILE A 198 19.53 -6.10 -10.12
N PRO A 199 18.48 -5.32 -10.47
CA PRO A 199 18.44 -4.57 -11.71
C PRO A 199 19.09 -3.17 -11.63
N PHE A 200 19.88 -2.87 -10.58
CA PHE A 200 20.41 -1.53 -10.32
C PHE A 200 21.90 -1.46 -10.58
N ASN A 201 22.37 -0.38 -11.18
CA ASN A 201 23.78 -0.01 -11.21
C ASN A 201 24.12 0.95 -10.06
N GLN A 202 25.41 1.23 -9.88
CA GLN A 202 25.86 2.11 -8.82
C GLN A 202 25.27 3.52 -8.94
N ALA A 203 25.19 4.06 -10.16
CA ALA A 203 24.60 5.37 -10.44
C ALA A 203 23.13 5.44 -10.00
N ASP A 204 22.34 4.40 -10.28
CA ASP A 204 20.93 4.34 -9.87
C ASP A 204 20.80 4.40 -8.33
N LEU A 205 21.69 3.72 -7.61
CA LEU A 205 21.66 3.73 -6.15
C LEU A 205 22.10 5.07 -5.57
N GLU A 206 22.96 5.83 -6.24
CA GLU A 206 23.34 7.17 -5.77
C GLU A 206 22.18 8.17 -5.82
N GLU A 207 21.22 7.98 -6.74
CA GLU A 207 20.01 8.85 -6.82
C GLU A 207 19.10 8.76 -5.59
N ILE A 208 19.21 7.69 -4.80
CA ILE A 208 18.37 7.47 -3.62
C ILE A 208 19.07 7.81 -2.29
N ARG A 209 20.36 8.15 -2.32
CA ARG A 209 21.14 8.60 -1.16
C ARG A 209 20.65 9.97 -0.66
#